data_AF-A0A2E2Q2G1-F1
#
_entry.id   AF-A0A2E2Q2G1-F1
#
_cell.length_a   1.000
_cell.length_b   1.000
_cell.length_c   1.000
_cell.angle_alpha   90.00
_cell.angle_beta   90.00
_cell.angle_gamma   90.00
#
_symmetry.space_group_name_H-M   'P 1'
#
loop_
_entity.id
_entity.type
_entity.pdbx_description
1 polymer ?
#
loop_
_entity_poly.entity_id
_entity_poly.type
_entity_poly.pdbx_seq_one_letter_code
_entity_poly.pdbx_strand_id
1 'polypeptide(L)'
;MTRHPEMSQPARPEPRDRGAALILTLFATTLVMIVGTTILTVTVNNLRTTRLSQDSASALDAADAGLAQASAHLRTYGVGAIACSPDCASGYGSEDNPTSVSIPGGAAYEVWVEAKAPLPANNPGRYVIHSTGTAGDGRRTIEAEVAIGPRPLGLPLALFAKSFHGGGNGAVFQESILTTGCVWSRKHINISGTDVAYKIPAAVHSAQHISTSNAANRNCGPSNGSIHPPACPSDTDYRFDQDAAGGSFASTACSGAVTSYPDFYKPRDLDGDGSVDVDGSWIRDEKALRTLFSIPEKPFTDTQLDTLRAVAKTTNTYFTTASYTSGQIPDWSEAAPHLVVFFDLEGQPGNQRLVDLKDLDGWTRPTGSACPVQSLVIVIVGGDARLNGNHDMVANLVLTSGAPYGYVFKANGTANMIGTIYADQIDLTGTVDISLDDCFVQNLSPSLVDTTLTLTNYREIDR
;
A
#
# COMPACT_ATOMS: atom_id res chain seq x y z
N MET A 1 12.77 -125.29 56.84
CA MET A 1 11.68 -124.55 57.50
C MET A 1 12.25 -123.16 57.77
N THR A 2 11.73 -122.02 57.31
CA THR A 2 10.34 -121.57 57.10
C THR A 2 10.41 -120.25 56.28
N ARG A 3 9.37 -119.99 55.45
CA ARG A 3 9.13 -118.72 54.71
C ARG A 3 8.89 -117.54 55.67
N HIS A 4 9.24 -116.31 55.26
CA HIS A 4 8.29 -115.23 54.86
C HIS A 4 9.00 -113.90 54.45
N PRO A 5 8.31 -112.92 53.83
CA PRO A 5 8.75 -112.22 52.62
C PRO A 5 9.09 -110.73 52.87
N GLU A 6 9.66 -110.04 51.88
CA GLU A 6 9.66 -108.57 51.90
C GLU A 6 9.23 -107.96 50.57
N MET A 7 8.56 -106.82 50.74
CA MET A 7 7.57 -106.17 49.88
C MET A 7 8.12 -105.62 48.56
N SER A 8 7.33 -105.78 47.51
CA SER A 8 7.40 -104.95 46.31
C SER A 8 7.08 -103.48 46.62
N GLN A 9 8.02 -102.57 46.37
CA GLN A 9 7.73 -101.14 46.21
C GLN A 9 7.50 -100.81 44.72
N PRO A 10 6.53 -99.93 44.40
CA PRO A 10 6.18 -99.58 43.03
C PRO A 10 7.21 -98.63 42.41
N ALA A 11 7.53 -98.84 41.13
CA ALA A 11 8.35 -97.94 40.34
C ALA A 11 7.67 -96.56 40.22
N ARG A 12 8.34 -95.50 40.69
CA ARG A 12 7.95 -94.11 40.42
C ARG A 12 8.12 -93.81 38.93
N PRO A 13 7.14 -93.21 38.24
CA PRO A 13 7.36 -92.67 36.91
C PRO A 13 8.27 -91.44 37.02
N GLU A 14 9.33 -91.40 36.21
CA GLU A 14 10.11 -90.17 36.01
C GLU A 14 9.23 -89.06 35.39
N PRO A 15 9.36 -87.80 35.83
CA PRO A 15 8.55 -86.70 35.30
C PRO A 15 9.04 -86.29 33.90
N ARG A 16 8.15 -86.43 32.90
CA ARG A 16 8.30 -86.04 31.49
C ARG A 16 8.22 -84.53 31.23
N ASP A 17 8.30 -83.68 32.25
CA ASP A 17 7.98 -82.23 32.14
C ASP A 17 9.19 -81.33 31.79
N ARG A 18 10.42 -81.85 31.82
CA ARG A 18 11.64 -81.03 31.56
C ARG A 18 11.76 -80.57 30.10
N GLY A 19 11.20 -81.32 29.14
CA GLY A 19 11.18 -80.92 27.72
C GLY A 19 10.09 -79.90 27.40
N ALA A 20 8.91 -80.04 28.02
CA ALA A 20 7.78 -79.13 27.80
C ALA A 20 8.04 -77.74 28.40
N ALA A 21 8.65 -77.66 29.58
CA ALA A 21 9.02 -76.39 30.21
C ALA A 21 10.04 -75.60 29.36
N LEU A 22 11.03 -76.28 28.79
CA LEU A 22 12.07 -75.64 27.97
C LEU A 22 11.49 -75.11 26.66
N ILE A 23 10.61 -75.88 25.99
CA ILE A 23 9.89 -75.43 24.79
C ILE A 23 9.00 -74.22 25.13
N LEU A 24 8.28 -74.24 26.26
CA LEU A 24 7.38 -73.16 26.65
C LEU A 24 8.15 -71.87 27.00
N THR A 25 9.31 -71.98 27.65
CA THR A 25 10.19 -70.83 27.88
C THR A 25 10.76 -70.29 26.58
N LEU A 26 11.17 -71.16 25.65
CA LEU A 26 11.71 -70.73 24.37
C LEU A 26 10.62 -70.00 23.58
N PHE A 27 9.42 -70.58 23.47
CA PHE A 27 8.27 -69.98 22.81
C PHE A 27 7.88 -68.62 23.43
N ALA A 28 7.86 -68.54 24.77
CA ALA A 28 7.60 -67.28 25.47
C ALA A 28 8.66 -66.22 25.18
N THR A 29 9.95 -66.57 25.20
CA THR A 29 11.03 -65.62 24.86
C THR A 29 11.00 -65.18 23.40
N THR A 30 10.70 -66.09 22.46
CA THR A 30 10.58 -65.73 21.04
C THR A 30 9.37 -64.82 20.82
N LEU A 31 8.24 -65.11 21.48
CA LEU A 31 7.03 -64.30 21.36
C LEU A 31 7.24 -62.90 21.94
N VAL A 32 7.92 -62.78 23.08
CA VAL A 32 8.31 -61.49 23.68
C VAL A 32 9.29 -60.73 22.78
N MET A 33 10.27 -61.39 22.15
CA MET A 33 11.15 -60.73 21.17
C MET A 33 10.38 -60.24 19.95
N ILE A 34 9.47 -61.05 19.40
CA ILE A 34 8.67 -60.67 18.22
C ILE A 34 7.76 -59.49 18.55
N VAL A 35 7.10 -59.50 19.71
CA VAL A 35 6.24 -58.39 20.17
C VAL A 35 7.08 -57.14 20.49
N GLY A 36 8.23 -57.30 21.15
CA GLY A 36 9.13 -56.18 21.46
C GLY A 36 9.70 -55.52 20.21
N THR A 37 10.14 -56.30 19.22
CA THR A 37 10.67 -55.79 17.95
C THR A 37 9.60 -55.13 17.09
N THR A 38 8.38 -55.68 17.05
CA THR A 38 7.27 -55.03 16.32
C THR A 38 6.84 -53.72 16.96
N ILE A 39 6.71 -53.66 18.29
CA ILE A 39 6.39 -52.40 19.01
C ILE A 39 7.48 -51.35 18.76
N LEU A 40 8.76 -51.73 18.86
CA LEU A 40 9.87 -50.81 18.64
C LEU A 40 9.90 -50.31 17.19
N THR A 41 9.68 -51.19 16.21
CA THR A 41 9.65 -50.83 14.79
C THR A 41 8.48 -49.88 14.48
N VAL A 42 7.28 -50.17 15.00
CA VAL A 42 6.12 -49.29 14.84
C VAL A 42 6.34 -47.94 15.52
N THR A 43 6.93 -47.93 16.72
CA THR A 43 7.23 -46.70 17.46
C THR A 43 8.26 -45.85 16.74
N VAL A 44 9.34 -46.43 16.22
CA VAL A 44 10.37 -45.74 15.44
C VAL A 44 9.78 -45.20 14.13
N ASN A 45 8.95 -45.99 13.44
CA ASN A 45 8.26 -45.54 12.23
C ASN A 45 7.31 -44.38 12.53
N ASN A 46 6.49 -44.47 13.59
CA ASN A 46 5.58 -43.40 13.98
C ASN A 46 6.33 -42.12 14.39
N LEU A 47 7.45 -42.23 15.13
CA LEU A 47 8.30 -41.10 15.48
C LEU A 47 8.94 -40.46 14.26
N ARG A 48 9.40 -41.27 13.29
CA ARG A 48 9.95 -40.79 12.03
C ARG A 48 8.90 -40.08 11.20
N THR A 49 7.71 -40.66 11.06
CA THR A 49 6.59 -40.04 10.35
C THR A 49 6.14 -38.74 11.03
N THR A 50 6.13 -38.70 12.37
CA THR A 50 5.79 -37.49 13.12
C THR A 50 6.82 -36.39 12.89
N ARG A 51 8.13 -36.72 12.94
CA ARG A 51 9.20 -35.76 12.62
C ARG A 51 9.10 -35.23 11.20
N LEU A 52 8.93 -36.11 10.21
CA LEU A 52 8.75 -35.71 8.81
C LEU A 52 7.53 -34.80 8.62
N SER A 53 6.45 -35.04 9.37
CA SER A 53 5.27 -34.18 9.36
C SER A 53 5.53 -32.82 9.99
N GLN A 54 6.29 -32.75 11.08
CA GLN A 54 6.69 -31.49 11.73
C GLN A 54 7.63 -30.68 10.84
N ASP A 55 8.64 -31.34 10.27
CA ASP A 55 9.59 -30.77 9.32
C ASP A 55 8.86 -30.24 8.08
N SER A 56 7.88 -30.99 7.55
CA SER A 56 7.06 -30.55 6.41
C SER A 56 6.21 -29.31 6.74
N ALA A 57 5.59 -29.26 7.93
CA ALA A 57 4.80 -28.10 8.34
C ALA A 57 5.68 -26.86 8.54
N SER A 58 6.82 -27.03 9.20
CA SER A 58 7.81 -25.95 9.40
C SER A 58 8.39 -25.44 8.06
N ALA A 59 8.62 -26.34 7.10
CA ALA A 59 9.03 -25.97 5.75
C ALA A 59 7.94 -25.17 5.01
N LEU A 60 6.65 -25.48 5.23
CA LEU A 60 5.55 -24.71 4.65
C LEU A 60 5.47 -23.30 5.25
N ASP A 61 5.53 -23.20 6.58
CA ASP A 61 5.55 -21.91 7.29
C ASP A 61 6.73 -21.03 6.82
N ALA A 62 7.89 -21.65 6.54
CA ALA A 62 9.04 -20.95 5.99
C ALA A 62 8.81 -20.45 4.55
N ALA A 63 8.16 -21.26 3.70
CA ALA A 63 7.80 -20.86 2.34
C ALA A 63 6.77 -19.70 2.33
N ASP A 64 5.78 -19.74 3.22
CA ASP A 64 4.82 -18.64 3.38
C ASP A 64 5.51 -17.35 3.87
N ALA A 65 6.51 -17.46 4.76
CA ALA A 65 7.32 -16.33 5.17
C ALA A 65 8.11 -15.72 3.98
N GLY A 66 8.65 -16.56 3.09
CA GLY A 66 9.32 -16.11 1.88
C GLY A 66 8.38 -15.40 0.91
N LEU A 67 7.17 -15.94 0.70
CA LEU A 67 6.11 -15.29 -0.09
C LEU A 67 5.75 -13.92 0.47
N ALA A 68 5.52 -13.82 1.79
CA ALA A 68 5.24 -12.56 2.46
C ALA A 68 6.39 -11.55 2.27
N GLN A 69 7.64 -12.00 2.42
CA GLN A 69 8.82 -11.15 2.25
C GLN A 69 8.98 -10.64 0.80
N ALA A 70 8.79 -11.49 -0.21
CA ALA A 70 8.85 -11.06 -1.61
C ALA A 70 7.72 -10.09 -1.97
N SER A 71 6.50 -10.34 -1.47
CA SER A 71 5.40 -9.39 -1.65
C SER A 71 5.71 -8.03 -1.01
N ALA A 72 6.33 -8.02 0.17
CA ALA A 72 6.78 -6.79 0.83
C ALA A 72 7.91 -6.11 0.03
N HIS A 73 8.84 -6.88 -0.55
CA HIS A 73 9.88 -6.35 -1.41
C HIS A 73 9.31 -5.65 -2.65
N LEU A 74 8.37 -6.29 -3.35
CA LEU A 74 7.69 -5.69 -4.53
C LEU A 74 6.89 -4.43 -4.17
N ARG A 75 6.28 -4.39 -2.98
CA ARG A 75 5.59 -3.20 -2.46
C ARG A 75 6.55 -2.05 -2.13
N THR A 76 7.76 -2.38 -1.68
CA THR A 76 8.74 -1.40 -1.21
C THR A 76 9.56 -0.83 -2.36
N TYR A 77 10.14 -1.69 -3.19
CA TYR A 77 11.08 -1.31 -4.24
C TYR A 77 10.45 -1.32 -5.64
N GLY A 78 9.18 -1.73 -5.75
CA GLY A 78 8.51 -1.89 -7.02
C GLY A 78 9.02 -3.06 -7.84
N VAL A 79 8.54 -3.12 -9.07
CA VAL A 79 8.93 -4.14 -10.05
C VAL A 79 10.21 -3.77 -10.82
N GLY A 80 10.70 -2.53 -10.66
CA GLY A 80 11.94 -2.07 -11.28
C GLY A 80 13.18 -2.83 -10.79
N ALA A 81 13.22 -3.14 -9.48
CA ALA A 81 14.32 -3.90 -8.87
C ALA A 81 14.46 -5.34 -9.41
N ILE A 82 13.39 -5.85 -10.06
CA ILE A 82 13.36 -7.19 -10.68
C ILE A 82 13.17 -7.11 -12.20
N ALA A 83 13.48 -5.98 -12.84
CA ALA A 83 13.29 -5.81 -14.28
C ALA A 83 14.09 -6.81 -15.13
N CYS A 84 15.20 -7.33 -14.60
CA CYS A 84 16.01 -8.38 -15.22
C CYS A 84 15.47 -9.81 -15.00
N SER A 85 14.38 -9.98 -14.25
CA SER A 85 13.84 -11.30 -13.92
C SER A 85 13.49 -12.12 -15.18
N PRO A 86 13.80 -13.44 -15.20
CA PRO A 86 14.39 -14.25 -14.11
C PRO A 86 15.93 -14.25 -14.05
N ASP A 87 16.58 -13.50 -14.94
CA ASP A 87 18.02 -13.56 -15.21
C ASP A 87 18.84 -12.55 -14.40
N CYS A 88 18.29 -11.98 -13.32
CA CYS A 88 19.09 -11.12 -12.47
C CYS A 88 20.27 -11.90 -11.87
N ALA A 89 21.40 -11.23 -11.66
CA ALA A 89 22.60 -11.88 -11.12
C ALA A 89 22.42 -12.48 -9.70
N SER A 90 21.50 -11.90 -8.92
CA SER A 90 21.15 -12.36 -7.57
C SER A 90 19.85 -11.70 -7.08
N GLY A 91 19.25 -12.26 -6.04
CA GLY A 91 18.16 -11.63 -5.29
C GLY A 91 16.77 -12.00 -5.81
N TYR A 92 15.77 -11.15 -5.56
CA TYR A 92 14.37 -11.45 -5.87
C TYR A 92 14.08 -11.63 -7.37
N GLY A 93 14.92 -11.14 -8.27
CA GLY A 93 14.75 -11.36 -9.70
C GLY A 93 15.59 -12.49 -10.28
N SER A 94 16.23 -13.32 -9.45
CA SER A 94 17.15 -14.37 -9.90
C SER A 94 16.59 -15.75 -9.56
N GLU A 95 16.33 -16.58 -10.58
CA GLU A 95 15.97 -17.99 -10.38
C GLU A 95 17.20 -18.81 -9.90
N ASP A 96 18.38 -18.53 -10.47
CA ASP A 96 19.61 -19.28 -10.19
C ASP A 96 20.26 -18.93 -8.84
N ASN A 97 20.08 -17.68 -8.37
CA ASN A 97 20.64 -17.19 -7.12
C ASN A 97 19.59 -16.38 -6.32
N PRO A 98 18.52 -17.05 -5.86
CA PRO A 98 17.37 -16.40 -5.22
C PRO A 98 17.72 -15.81 -3.85
N THR A 99 16.84 -14.98 -3.32
CA THR A 99 17.01 -14.45 -1.96
C THR A 99 16.83 -15.58 -0.95
N SER A 100 17.87 -15.88 -0.18
CA SER A 100 17.85 -16.93 0.85
C SER A 100 17.92 -16.32 2.25
N VAL A 101 17.05 -16.77 3.16
CA VAL A 101 17.00 -16.29 4.55
C VAL A 101 16.79 -17.45 5.50
N SER A 102 17.61 -17.52 6.56
CA SER A 102 17.44 -18.47 7.66
C SER A 102 16.51 -17.92 8.74
N ILE A 103 15.57 -18.75 9.20
CA ILE A 103 14.61 -18.47 10.26
C ILE A 103 15.10 -19.13 11.58
N PRO A 104 14.90 -18.49 12.74
CA PRO A 104 15.15 -19.14 14.03
C PRO A 104 14.46 -20.51 14.14
N GLY A 105 15.20 -21.52 14.62
CA GLY A 105 14.70 -22.89 14.69
C GLY A 105 15.20 -23.82 13.58
N GLY A 106 16.07 -23.33 12.68
CA GLY A 106 16.74 -24.16 11.67
C GLY A 106 15.96 -24.33 10.37
N ALA A 107 14.87 -23.57 10.20
CA ALA A 107 14.17 -23.45 8.93
C ALA A 107 14.82 -22.35 8.07
N ALA A 108 14.63 -22.39 6.75
CA ALA A 108 15.07 -21.36 5.82
C ALA A 108 14.12 -21.29 4.62
N TYR A 109 14.12 -20.16 3.92
CA TYR A 109 13.44 -20.05 2.63
C TYR A 109 14.35 -19.48 1.56
N GLU A 110 14.08 -19.87 0.32
CA GLU A 110 14.59 -19.28 -0.90
C GLU A 110 13.41 -18.69 -1.68
N VAL A 111 13.55 -17.46 -2.15
CA VAL A 111 12.46 -16.76 -2.84
C VAL A 111 12.96 -15.92 -4.02
N TRP A 112 12.21 -16.00 -5.11
CA TRP A 112 12.39 -15.17 -6.30
C TRP A 112 11.04 -14.88 -6.96
N VAL A 113 11.04 -13.96 -7.92
CA VAL A 113 9.86 -13.42 -8.58
C VAL A 113 10.09 -13.47 -10.08
N GLU A 114 9.19 -14.14 -10.78
CA GLU A 114 9.15 -14.26 -12.24
C GLU A 114 8.28 -13.17 -12.86
N ALA A 115 8.78 -12.48 -13.88
CA ALA A 115 7.99 -11.53 -14.68
C ALA A 115 7.23 -12.24 -15.82
N LYS A 116 5.94 -12.53 -15.65
CA LYS A 116 5.10 -13.18 -16.70
C LYS A 116 4.59 -12.18 -17.75
N ALA A 117 4.03 -11.07 -17.28
CA ALA A 117 3.49 -10.01 -18.12
C ALA A 117 3.83 -8.65 -17.48
N PRO A 118 5.09 -8.20 -17.53
CA PRO A 118 5.54 -7.08 -16.73
C PRO A 118 4.94 -5.74 -17.20
N LEU A 119 4.88 -4.79 -16.27
CA LEU A 119 4.77 -3.36 -16.57
C LEU A 119 6.02 -2.87 -17.33
N PRO A 120 5.91 -1.81 -18.16
CA PRO A 120 4.70 -1.05 -18.46
C PRO A 120 3.84 -1.67 -19.59
N ALA A 121 4.32 -2.71 -20.25
CA ALA A 121 3.67 -3.29 -21.43
C ALA A 121 2.27 -3.89 -21.12
N ASN A 122 2.02 -4.27 -19.87
CA ASN A 122 0.76 -4.82 -19.39
C ASN A 122 0.27 -4.07 -18.16
N ASN A 123 -1.01 -3.71 -18.11
CA ASN A 123 -1.64 -3.03 -16.98
C ASN A 123 -3.00 -3.69 -16.64
N PRO A 124 -3.12 -4.42 -15.50
CA PRO A 124 -2.07 -4.67 -14.52
C PRO A 124 -0.98 -5.60 -15.07
N GLY A 125 0.27 -5.39 -14.65
CA GLY A 125 1.35 -6.33 -14.86
C GLY A 125 1.15 -7.58 -13.99
N ARG A 126 1.64 -8.73 -14.45
CA ARG A 126 1.53 -10.02 -13.73
C ARG A 126 2.91 -10.59 -13.44
N TYR A 127 3.10 -11.02 -12.20
CA TYR A 127 4.33 -11.61 -11.69
C TYR A 127 4.00 -12.87 -10.88
N VAL A 128 4.92 -13.83 -10.80
CA VAL A 128 4.75 -15.06 -10.01
C VAL A 128 5.87 -15.12 -8.98
N ILE A 129 5.50 -15.20 -7.71
CA ILE A 129 6.45 -15.39 -6.60
C ILE A 129 6.63 -16.88 -6.40
N HIS A 130 7.88 -17.32 -6.44
CA HIS A 130 8.32 -18.69 -6.17
C HIS A 130 9.02 -18.72 -4.83
N SER A 131 8.47 -19.42 -3.84
CA SER A 131 9.11 -19.58 -2.53
C SER A 131 9.26 -21.04 -2.14
N THR A 132 10.49 -21.44 -1.85
CA THR A 132 10.83 -22.77 -1.34
C THR A 132 11.26 -22.66 0.12
N GLY A 133 10.51 -23.27 1.02
CA GLY A 133 10.88 -23.41 2.43
C GLY A 133 11.52 -24.76 2.71
N THR A 134 12.46 -24.77 3.64
CA THR A 134 13.21 -25.95 4.09
C THR A 134 13.27 -25.98 5.62
N ALA A 135 13.09 -27.15 6.22
CA ALA A 135 13.26 -27.35 7.67
C ALA A 135 13.58 -28.83 7.94
N GLY A 136 14.76 -29.12 8.47
CA GLY A 136 15.22 -30.51 8.64
C GLY A 136 15.26 -31.24 7.29
N ASP A 137 14.52 -32.35 7.18
CA ASP A 137 14.36 -33.09 5.92
C ASP A 137 13.16 -32.61 5.08
N GLY A 138 12.36 -31.66 5.60
CA GLY A 138 11.19 -31.10 4.93
C GLY A 138 11.56 -30.05 3.91
N ARG A 139 10.94 -30.11 2.73
CA ARG A 139 11.01 -29.09 1.68
C ARG A 139 9.61 -28.86 1.09
N ARG A 140 9.20 -27.60 0.97
CA ARG A 140 7.89 -27.21 0.43
C ARG A 140 8.07 -26.03 -0.51
N THR A 141 7.44 -26.10 -1.68
CA THR A 141 7.49 -25.05 -2.69
C THR A 141 6.09 -24.49 -2.93
N ILE A 142 5.96 -23.17 -2.85
CA ILE A 142 4.73 -22.42 -3.05
C ILE A 142 4.93 -21.45 -4.23
N GLU A 143 3.96 -21.41 -5.12
CA GLU A 143 3.81 -20.35 -6.12
C GLU A 143 2.62 -19.46 -5.78
N ALA A 144 2.77 -18.15 -6.02
CA ALA A 144 1.67 -17.20 -5.94
C ALA A 144 1.77 -16.16 -7.05
N GLU A 145 0.70 -15.99 -7.81
CA GLU A 145 0.61 -14.92 -8.81
C GLU A 145 0.17 -13.60 -8.15
N VAL A 146 0.82 -12.51 -8.55
CA VAL A 146 0.50 -11.14 -8.14
C VAL A 146 0.25 -10.26 -9.36
N ALA A 147 -0.84 -9.50 -9.30
CA ALA A 147 -1.13 -8.45 -10.26
C ALA A 147 -0.72 -7.09 -9.66
N ILE A 148 0.08 -6.33 -10.40
CA ILE A 148 0.55 -5.00 -10.03
C ILE A 148 0.15 -4.07 -11.16
N GLY A 149 -0.81 -3.18 -10.92
CA GLY A 149 -1.25 -2.20 -11.91
C GLY A 149 -1.40 -0.80 -11.32
N PRO A 150 -1.15 0.26 -12.08
CA PRO A 150 -1.31 1.66 -11.65
C PRO A 150 -2.76 2.08 -11.35
N ARG A 151 -3.72 1.16 -11.12
CA ARG A 151 -5.02 1.59 -10.61
C ARG A 151 -4.79 2.11 -9.19
N PRO A 152 -4.95 3.42 -8.96
CA PRO A 152 -4.61 4.00 -7.67
C PRO A 152 -5.55 3.44 -6.60
N LEU A 153 -5.08 3.48 -5.35
CA LEU A 153 -5.83 3.30 -4.09
C LEU A 153 -7.10 4.18 -3.93
N GLY A 154 -7.64 4.72 -5.01
CA GLY A 154 -8.70 5.71 -5.01
C GLY A 154 -8.22 7.10 -4.62
N LEU A 155 -6.94 7.34 -4.30
CA LEU A 155 -6.47 8.69 -3.98
C LEU A 155 -6.66 9.63 -5.20
N PRO A 156 -7.19 10.85 -4.98
CA PRO A 156 -7.32 11.82 -6.05
C PRO A 156 -5.94 12.20 -6.58
N LEU A 157 -5.78 12.18 -7.91
CA LEU A 157 -4.60 12.71 -8.58
C LEU A 157 -4.74 14.24 -8.74
N ALA A 158 -4.86 14.91 -7.60
CA ALA A 158 -5.14 16.33 -7.48
C ALA A 158 -4.79 16.83 -6.07
N LEU A 159 -4.87 18.14 -5.87
CA LEU A 159 -4.87 18.74 -4.54
C LEU A 159 -6.24 18.55 -3.91
N PHE A 160 -6.33 17.70 -2.90
CA PHE A 160 -7.55 17.44 -2.14
C PHE A 160 -7.46 17.89 -0.68
N ALA A 161 -8.45 18.66 -0.25
CA ALA A 161 -8.68 18.94 1.16
C ALA A 161 -10.16 19.20 1.46
N LYS A 162 -10.57 19.17 2.72
CA LYS A 162 -11.92 19.61 3.09
C LYS A 162 -12.07 21.12 3.06
N SER A 163 -10.98 21.88 3.15
CA SER A 163 -11.05 23.31 2.95
C SER A 163 -9.73 23.88 2.46
N PHE A 164 -9.81 24.94 1.64
CA PHE A 164 -8.66 25.59 1.04
C PHE A 164 -8.62 27.07 1.37
N HIS A 165 -7.45 27.54 1.80
CA HIS A 165 -7.18 28.95 2.03
C HIS A 165 -6.12 29.43 1.05
N GLY A 166 -6.47 30.45 0.26
CA GLY A 166 -5.50 31.27 -0.44
C GLY A 166 -5.05 32.46 0.42
N GLY A 167 -3.90 33.04 0.09
CA GLY A 167 -3.43 34.26 0.75
C GLY A 167 -2.10 34.82 0.25
N GLY A 168 -1.58 34.35 -0.89
CA GLY A 168 -0.29 34.77 -1.43
C GLY A 168 -0.24 34.74 -2.96
N ASN A 169 0.91 34.34 -3.52
CA ASN A 169 1.13 34.14 -4.95
C ASN A 169 1.31 32.64 -5.25
N GLY A 170 0.53 31.79 -4.58
CA GLY A 170 0.56 30.35 -4.83
C GLY A 170 0.03 30.04 -6.23
N ALA A 171 0.65 29.09 -6.92
CA ALA A 171 0.23 28.64 -8.22
C ALA A 171 0.07 27.12 -8.28
N VAL A 172 -0.93 26.68 -9.03
CA VAL A 172 -1.22 25.29 -9.33
C VAL A 172 -1.20 25.13 -10.86
N PHE A 173 -0.35 24.23 -11.35
CA PHE A 173 -0.15 24.03 -12.78
C PHE A 173 -0.50 22.61 -13.19
N GLN A 174 -1.31 22.46 -14.23
CA GLN A 174 -1.65 21.15 -14.81
C GLN A 174 -2.31 20.17 -13.81
N GLU A 175 -2.91 20.71 -12.75
CA GLU A 175 -3.56 19.99 -11.67
C GLU A 175 -4.76 20.80 -11.16
N SER A 176 -5.84 20.12 -10.79
CA SER A 176 -7.04 20.75 -10.23
C SER A 176 -7.03 20.74 -8.70
N ILE A 177 -7.80 21.66 -8.11
CA ILE A 177 -8.09 21.67 -6.68
C ILE A 177 -9.46 21.05 -6.46
N LEU A 178 -9.54 20.02 -5.62
CA LEU A 178 -10.75 19.32 -5.26
C LEU A 178 -11.05 19.51 -3.78
N THR A 179 -12.26 19.96 -3.44
CA THR A 179 -12.58 20.28 -2.04
C THR A 179 -14.00 20.01 -1.63
N THR A 180 -14.18 19.31 -0.52
CA THR A 180 -15.52 19.02 0.04
C THR A 180 -16.11 20.19 0.83
N GLY A 181 -15.31 21.23 1.08
CA GLY A 181 -15.76 22.45 1.73
C GLY A 181 -15.28 23.71 1.03
N CYS A 182 -15.34 24.80 1.76
CA CYS A 182 -15.06 26.14 1.27
C CYS A 182 -13.66 26.33 0.66
N VAL A 183 -13.61 27.21 -0.34
CA VAL A 183 -12.36 27.82 -0.83
C VAL A 183 -12.41 29.31 -0.58
N TRP A 184 -11.37 29.85 0.06
CA TRP A 184 -11.25 31.28 0.34
C TRP A 184 -10.08 31.89 -0.43
N SER A 185 -10.17 33.20 -0.65
CA SER A 185 -9.14 33.98 -1.33
C SER A 185 -8.76 33.41 -2.72
N ARG A 186 -9.73 32.83 -3.44
CA ARG A 186 -9.53 32.14 -4.74
C ARG A 186 -8.73 32.96 -5.75
N LYS A 187 -8.91 34.29 -5.76
CA LYS A 187 -8.19 35.24 -6.62
C LYS A 187 -6.67 35.26 -6.44
N HIS A 188 -6.17 34.72 -5.32
CA HIS A 188 -4.75 34.65 -4.97
C HIS A 188 -4.12 33.29 -5.32
N ILE A 189 -4.92 32.37 -5.85
CA ILE A 189 -4.45 31.06 -6.31
C ILE A 189 -4.42 31.13 -7.83
N ASN A 190 -3.23 31.17 -8.42
CA ASN A 190 -3.12 31.08 -9.87
C ASN A 190 -3.32 29.62 -10.29
N ILE A 191 -4.25 29.33 -11.20
CA ILE A 191 -4.45 27.97 -11.72
C ILE A 191 -4.37 28.03 -13.24
N SER A 192 -3.56 27.15 -13.84
CA SER A 192 -3.39 27.15 -15.29
C SER A 192 -3.02 25.78 -15.86
N GLY A 193 -3.25 25.61 -17.16
CA GLY A 193 -2.95 24.39 -17.89
C GLY A 193 -4.13 23.41 -17.95
N THR A 194 -3.83 22.19 -18.41
CA THR A 194 -4.78 21.08 -18.47
C THR A 194 -4.40 20.11 -17.37
N ASP A 195 -5.37 19.75 -16.53
CA ASP A 195 -5.22 18.70 -15.54
C ASP A 195 -4.80 17.39 -16.23
N VAL A 196 -3.60 16.92 -15.90
CA VAL A 196 -3.03 15.74 -16.58
C VAL A 196 -3.71 14.44 -16.19
N ALA A 197 -4.36 14.36 -15.02
CA ALA A 197 -5.06 13.17 -14.57
C ALA A 197 -6.47 13.08 -15.17
N TYR A 198 -7.22 14.18 -15.12
CA TYR A 198 -8.62 14.22 -15.53
C TYR A 198 -8.82 14.70 -16.97
N LYS A 199 -7.77 15.21 -17.63
CA LYS A 199 -7.77 15.75 -19.01
C LYS A 199 -8.83 16.83 -19.23
N ILE A 200 -9.07 17.64 -18.19
CA ILE A 200 -9.92 18.83 -18.20
C ILE A 200 -9.06 20.09 -17.97
N PRO A 201 -9.54 21.29 -18.29
CA PRO A 201 -8.86 22.51 -17.84
C PRO A 201 -8.67 22.50 -16.33
N ALA A 202 -7.47 22.80 -15.86
CA ALA A 202 -7.18 22.87 -14.42
C ALA A 202 -8.04 23.97 -13.78
N ALA A 203 -8.78 23.60 -12.74
CA ALA A 203 -9.76 24.48 -12.09
C ALA A 203 -9.98 24.10 -10.62
N VAL A 204 -10.85 24.86 -9.93
CA VAL A 204 -11.28 24.53 -8.57
C VAL A 204 -12.67 23.91 -8.59
N HIS A 205 -12.81 22.73 -7.98
CA HIS A 205 -14.06 22.01 -7.85
C HIS A 205 -14.40 21.84 -6.37
N SER A 206 -15.42 22.57 -5.90
CA SER A 206 -15.88 22.56 -4.52
C SER A 206 -17.26 21.92 -4.39
N ALA A 207 -17.49 21.18 -3.32
CA ALA A 207 -18.83 20.76 -2.90
C ALA A 207 -19.59 21.83 -2.10
N GLN A 208 -18.94 22.93 -1.75
CA GLN A 208 -19.54 24.09 -1.08
C GLN A 208 -19.37 25.33 -1.96
N HIS A 209 -18.82 26.43 -1.44
CA HIS A 209 -18.69 27.68 -2.18
C HIS A 209 -17.23 28.08 -2.35
N ILE A 210 -16.95 28.71 -3.49
CA ILE A 210 -15.66 29.30 -3.81
C ILE A 210 -15.77 30.82 -3.68
N SER A 211 -14.90 31.41 -2.86
CA SER A 211 -14.91 32.83 -2.54
C SER A 211 -13.60 33.51 -2.89
N THR A 212 -13.71 34.71 -3.47
CA THR A 212 -12.58 35.65 -3.65
C THR A 212 -12.21 36.41 -2.37
N SER A 213 -13.05 36.31 -1.34
CA SER A 213 -12.86 36.96 -0.05
C SER A 213 -12.08 36.07 0.90
N ASN A 214 -11.47 36.68 1.92
CA ASN A 214 -10.78 35.93 2.96
C ASN A 214 -11.78 35.15 3.83
N ALA A 215 -11.26 34.20 4.62
CA ALA A 215 -12.04 33.37 5.52
C ALA A 215 -12.62 34.12 6.75
N ALA A 216 -12.84 35.44 6.67
CA ALA A 216 -13.43 36.21 7.74
C ALA A 216 -14.78 35.58 8.15
N ASN A 217 -14.90 35.20 9.43
CA ASN A 217 -16.03 34.49 10.01
C ASN A 217 -16.30 33.07 9.45
N ARG A 218 -15.33 32.44 8.77
CA ARG A 218 -15.43 31.09 8.17
C ARG A 218 -16.64 30.88 7.25
N ASN A 219 -17.17 31.95 6.67
CA ASN A 219 -18.30 31.88 5.75
C ASN A 219 -17.79 32.05 4.32
N CYS A 220 -17.86 31.02 3.48
CA CYS A 220 -17.62 31.15 2.03
C CYS A 220 -18.92 31.32 1.22
N GLY A 221 -20.07 31.41 1.90
CA GLY A 221 -21.38 31.41 1.26
C GLY A 221 -21.64 32.60 0.33
N PRO A 222 -22.81 32.60 -0.34
CA PRO A 222 -23.11 33.52 -1.44
C PRO A 222 -22.95 35.01 -1.11
N SER A 223 -23.08 35.38 0.17
CA SER A 223 -22.96 36.75 0.66
C SER A 223 -21.52 37.24 0.87
N ASN A 224 -20.51 36.37 0.74
CA ASN A 224 -19.11 36.72 1.03
C ASN A 224 -18.21 36.49 -0.18
N GLY A 225 -18.36 37.31 -1.22
CA GLY A 225 -17.47 37.33 -2.38
C GLY A 225 -17.44 36.04 -3.20
N SER A 226 -18.58 35.32 -3.27
CA SER A 226 -18.78 34.15 -4.12
C SER A 226 -18.37 34.43 -5.57
N ILE A 227 -17.65 33.50 -6.20
CA ILE A 227 -17.32 33.58 -7.63
C ILE A 227 -18.53 33.30 -8.52
N HIS A 228 -19.53 32.57 -7.99
CA HIS A 228 -20.81 32.32 -8.66
C HIS A 228 -21.90 33.17 -8.00
N PRO A 229 -22.09 34.42 -8.46
CA PRO A 229 -23.24 35.22 -8.09
C PRO A 229 -24.53 34.67 -8.74
N PRO A 230 -25.73 35.05 -8.24
CA PRO A 230 -27.02 34.62 -8.78
C PRO A 230 -27.31 35.03 -10.24
N ALA A 231 -26.42 35.79 -10.88
CA ALA A 231 -26.44 36.08 -12.31
C ALA A 231 -25.06 35.75 -12.89
N CYS A 232 -25.01 34.97 -13.99
CA CYS A 232 -23.78 34.54 -14.67
C CYS A 232 -22.68 35.62 -14.65
N PRO A 233 -21.56 35.41 -13.95
CA PRO A 233 -20.46 36.36 -13.94
C PRO A 233 -19.89 36.45 -15.35
N SER A 234 -19.70 37.68 -15.85
CA SER A 234 -18.91 37.94 -17.06
C SER A 234 -17.41 37.69 -16.86
N ASP A 235 -17.03 37.28 -15.65
CA ASP A 235 -15.66 37.01 -15.26
C ASP A 235 -15.20 35.69 -15.88
N THR A 236 -14.29 35.80 -16.83
CA THR A 236 -13.73 34.64 -17.53
C THR A 236 -12.61 33.96 -16.76
N ASP A 237 -12.15 34.53 -15.64
CA ASP A 237 -10.98 34.04 -14.91
C ASP A 237 -11.28 32.74 -14.16
N TYR A 238 -12.55 32.47 -13.86
CA TYR A 238 -13.02 31.28 -13.13
C TYR A 238 -13.97 30.40 -13.95
N ARG A 239 -13.90 30.49 -15.29
CA ARG A 239 -14.90 29.89 -16.19
C ARG A 239 -15.09 28.37 -16.08
N PHE A 240 -14.13 27.66 -15.49
CA PHE A 240 -14.12 26.21 -15.30
C PHE A 240 -14.26 25.80 -13.82
N ASP A 241 -14.27 26.76 -12.89
CA ASP A 241 -14.48 26.45 -11.48
C ASP A 241 -15.92 25.96 -11.27
N GLN A 242 -16.10 24.95 -10.41
CA GLN A 242 -17.41 24.39 -10.08
C GLN A 242 -17.67 24.47 -8.58
N ASP A 243 -18.87 24.86 -8.18
CA ASP A 243 -19.28 24.89 -6.78
C ASP A 243 -20.81 24.71 -6.59
N ALA A 244 -21.28 24.66 -5.34
CA ALA A 244 -22.69 24.48 -5.00
C ALA A 244 -23.61 25.67 -5.37
N ALA A 245 -23.03 26.83 -5.69
CA ALA A 245 -23.74 28.01 -6.18
C ALA A 245 -23.65 28.17 -7.72
N GLY A 246 -22.96 27.26 -8.41
CA GLY A 246 -22.86 27.27 -9.86
C GLY A 246 -24.18 26.97 -10.59
N GLY A 247 -24.12 26.84 -11.91
CA GLY A 247 -25.29 26.52 -12.72
C GLY A 247 -24.96 25.96 -14.09
N SER A 248 -26.00 25.55 -14.82
CA SER A 248 -25.86 24.97 -16.15
C SER A 248 -25.21 25.93 -17.15
N PHE A 249 -24.35 25.40 -18.01
CA PHE A 249 -23.83 26.11 -19.19
C PHE A 249 -24.78 26.05 -20.39
N ALA A 250 -25.80 25.17 -20.35
CA ALA A 250 -26.79 25.09 -21.41
C ALA A 250 -27.78 26.26 -21.30
N SER A 251 -27.96 27.00 -22.40
CA SER A 251 -28.96 28.08 -22.55
C SER A 251 -28.83 29.28 -21.58
N THR A 252 -27.72 29.42 -20.86
CA THR A 252 -27.42 30.56 -19.98
C THR A 252 -26.47 31.56 -20.66
N ALA A 253 -26.52 32.84 -20.24
CA ALA A 253 -25.58 33.87 -20.69
C ALA A 253 -24.10 33.55 -20.34
N CYS A 254 -23.86 32.55 -19.48
CA CYS A 254 -22.55 31.97 -19.16
C CYS A 254 -21.91 31.27 -20.39
N SER A 255 -22.68 30.94 -21.44
CA SER A 255 -22.17 30.27 -22.64
C SER A 255 -21.20 31.12 -23.48
N GLY A 256 -21.05 32.42 -23.18
CA GLY A 256 -20.19 33.34 -23.92
C GLY A 256 -18.71 33.36 -23.51
N ALA A 257 -18.34 32.72 -22.39
CA ALA A 257 -16.96 32.74 -21.86
C ALA A 257 -16.01 31.74 -22.56
N VAL A 258 -16.56 30.73 -23.24
CA VAL A 258 -15.82 29.68 -23.94
C VAL A 258 -16.66 29.19 -25.13
N THR A 259 -16.01 28.89 -26.26
CA THR A 259 -16.71 28.41 -27.47
C THR A 259 -17.37 27.05 -27.29
N SER A 260 -16.87 26.24 -26.36
CA SER A 260 -17.40 24.92 -26.00
C SER A 260 -16.81 24.45 -24.68
N TYR A 261 -17.65 23.91 -23.79
CA TYR A 261 -17.20 23.23 -22.58
C TYR A 261 -16.89 21.74 -22.85
N PRO A 262 -15.90 21.14 -22.17
CA PRO A 262 -15.65 19.70 -22.23
C PRO A 262 -16.88 18.88 -21.81
N ASP A 263 -17.01 17.67 -22.35
CA ASP A 263 -18.08 16.73 -22.02
C ASP A 263 -18.20 16.41 -20.52
N PHE A 264 -17.09 16.56 -19.79
CA PHE A 264 -17.03 16.45 -18.34
C PHE A 264 -18.07 17.34 -17.61
N TYR A 265 -18.38 18.52 -18.15
CA TYR A 265 -19.28 19.51 -17.55
C TYR A 265 -20.75 19.34 -17.95
N LYS A 266 -21.11 18.28 -18.67
CA LYS A 266 -22.51 18.00 -19.05
C LYS A 266 -23.33 17.59 -17.82
N PRO A 267 -24.68 17.77 -17.85
CA PRO A 267 -25.59 17.22 -16.86
C PRO A 267 -25.35 15.74 -16.61
N ARG A 268 -25.13 15.35 -15.35
CA ARG A 268 -24.91 13.95 -14.94
C ARG A 268 -25.66 13.64 -13.65
N ASP A 269 -26.36 12.51 -13.66
CA ASP A 269 -26.85 11.82 -12.47
C ASP A 269 -25.77 10.80 -12.08
N LEU A 270 -25.11 11.03 -10.94
CA LEU A 270 -23.98 10.23 -10.47
C LEU A 270 -24.42 9.11 -9.51
N ASP A 271 -25.59 9.21 -8.89
CA ASP A 271 -26.10 8.21 -7.95
C ASP A 271 -27.34 7.43 -8.41
N GLY A 272 -27.87 7.75 -9.59
CA GLY A 272 -28.95 7.04 -10.25
C GLY A 272 -30.34 7.35 -9.69
N ASP A 273 -30.48 8.44 -8.93
CA ASP A 273 -31.75 8.84 -8.31
C ASP A 273 -32.72 9.56 -9.27
N GLY A 274 -32.28 9.84 -10.50
CA GLY A 274 -33.04 10.57 -11.52
C GLY A 274 -32.90 12.09 -11.46
N SER A 275 -32.13 12.62 -10.49
CA SER A 275 -31.78 14.02 -10.35
C SER A 275 -30.40 14.29 -10.93
N VAL A 276 -30.18 15.49 -11.43
CA VAL A 276 -28.85 15.91 -11.87
C VAL A 276 -28.03 16.27 -10.64
N ASP A 277 -26.79 15.79 -10.60
CA ASP A 277 -25.83 16.04 -9.52
C ASP A 277 -24.73 17.02 -9.90
N VAL A 278 -24.46 17.10 -11.21
CA VAL A 278 -23.45 17.97 -11.80
C VAL A 278 -24.02 18.53 -13.09
N ASP A 279 -23.98 19.85 -13.27
CA ASP A 279 -24.41 20.52 -14.49
C ASP A 279 -23.68 21.85 -14.66
N GLY A 280 -22.81 21.94 -15.67
CA GLY A 280 -22.01 23.13 -15.91
C GLY A 280 -21.10 23.45 -14.73
N SER A 281 -21.19 24.65 -14.16
CA SER A 281 -20.41 25.02 -12.98
C SER A 281 -20.99 24.52 -11.66
N TRP A 282 -22.11 23.80 -11.69
CA TRP A 282 -22.78 23.33 -10.48
C TRP A 282 -22.34 21.91 -10.09
N ILE A 283 -22.07 21.72 -8.79
CA ILE A 283 -21.92 20.42 -8.12
C ILE A 283 -22.85 20.40 -6.91
N ARG A 284 -23.69 19.35 -6.78
CA ARG A 284 -24.73 19.27 -5.75
C ARG A 284 -24.18 19.28 -4.32
N ASP A 285 -23.24 18.39 -4.03
CA ASP A 285 -22.78 18.12 -2.67
C ASP A 285 -21.42 17.35 -2.64
N GLU A 286 -20.97 17.00 -1.44
CA GLU A 286 -19.73 16.25 -1.20
C GLU A 286 -19.75 14.87 -1.86
N LYS A 287 -20.90 14.18 -1.84
CA LYS A 287 -21.03 12.86 -2.44
C LYS A 287 -20.88 12.94 -3.95
N ALA A 288 -21.53 13.91 -4.59
CA ALA A 288 -21.41 14.18 -6.02
C ALA A 288 -19.95 14.48 -6.41
N LEU A 289 -19.25 15.36 -5.67
CA LEU A 289 -17.83 15.65 -5.93
C LEU A 289 -16.96 14.40 -5.82
N ARG A 290 -17.14 13.62 -4.74
CA ARG A 290 -16.36 12.41 -4.49
C ARG A 290 -16.60 11.36 -5.57
N THR A 291 -17.84 11.15 -6.00
CA THR A 291 -18.16 10.23 -7.10
C THR A 291 -17.62 10.73 -8.43
N LEU A 292 -17.71 12.05 -8.71
CA LEU A 292 -17.24 12.66 -9.95
C LEU A 292 -15.74 12.44 -10.17
N PHE A 293 -14.94 12.63 -9.11
CA PHE A 293 -13.47 12.55 -9.15
C PHE A 293 -12.89 11.25 -8.56
N SER A 294 -13.75 10.30 -8.18
CA SER A 294 -13.39 9.03 -7.54
C SER A 294 -12.60 9.18 -6.24
N ILE A 295 -12.97 10.16 -5.40
CA ILE A 295 -12.26 10.51 -4.16
C ILE A 295 -12.78 9.65 -2.99
N PRO A 296 -11.91 9.02 -2.18
CA PRO A 296 -12.32 8.16 -1.09
C PRO A 296 -12.57 8.97 0.18
N GLU A 297 -13.50 8.52 1.03
CA GLU A 297 -13.84 9.20 2.29
C GLU A 297 -12.62 9.35 3.21
N LYS A 298 -11.81 8.29 3.28
CA LYS A 298 -10.50 8.28 3.92
C LYS A 298 -9.43 8.02 2.87
N PRO A 299 -8.23 8.60 3.00
CA PRO A 299 -7.17 8.41 2.02
C PRO A 299 -6.68 6.95 1.97
N PHE A 300 -6.71 6.27 3.11
CA PHE A 300 -6.30 4.87 3.25
C PHE A 300 -7.24 4.15 4.22
N THR A 301 -7.43 2.86 3.99
CA THR A 301 -7.97 1.91 4.97
C THR A 301 -6.91 1.60 6.03
N ASP A 302 -7.34 1.07 7.19
CA ASP A 302 -6.42 0.72 8.28
C ASP A 302 -5.36 -0.31 7.82
N THR A 303 -5.75 -1.30 7.01
CA THR A 303 -4.84 -2.30 6.44
C THR A 303 -3.81 -1.68 5.49
N GLN A 304 -4.21 -0.68 4.70
CA GLN A 304 -3.29 0.04 3.81
C GLN A 304 -2.31 0.89 4.62
N LEU A 305 -2.77 1.55 5.70
CA LEU A 305 -1.88 2.25 6.62
C LEU A 305 -0.87 1.33 7.27
N ASP A 306 -1.29 0.16 7.75
CA ASP A 306 -0.38 -0.82 8.35
C ASP A 306 0.64 -1.35 7.33
N THR A 307 0.22 -1.51 6.08
CA THR A 307 1.14 -1.86 4.98
C THR A 307 2.18 -0.76 4.76
N LEU A 308 1.76 0.50 4.68
CA LEU A 308 2.67 1.64 4.51
C LEU A 308 3.61 1.82 5.72
N ARG A 309 3.12 1.58 6.94
CA ARG A 309 3.94 1.53 8.16
C ARG A 309 5.01 0.44 8.06
N ALA A 310 4.64 -0.75 7.61
CA ALA A 310 5.57 -1.86 7.45
C ALA A 310 6.66 -1.52 6.41
N VAL A 311 6.27 -0.99 5.26
CA VAL A 311 7.21 -0.54 4.20
C VAL A 311 8.18 0.49 4.77
N ALA A 312 7.69 1.56 5.42
CA ALA A 312 8.55 2.59 6.00
C ALA A 312 9.51 2.06 7.08
N LYS A 313 9.09 1.04 7.86
CA LYS A 313 9.99 0.38 8.83
C LYS A 313 11.12 -0.39 8.15
N THR A 314 10.87 -1.03 7.01
CA THR A 314 11.91 -1.76 6.26
C THR A 314 12.97 -0.84 5.66
N THR A 315 12.57 0.37 5.25
CA THR A 315 13.46 1.39 4.69
C THR A 315 14.03 2.35 5.74
N ASN A 316 13.77 2.11 7.03
CA ASN A 316 14.18 2.98 8.14
C ASN A 316 13.70 4.44 7.99
N THR A 317 12.51 4.63 7.40
CA THR A 317 11.83 5.91 7.18
C THR A 317 10.50 6.00 7.93
N TYR A 318 10.37 5.20 8.99
CA TYR A 318 9.27 5.27 9.96
C TYR A 318 9.70 6.12 11.16
N PHE A 319 9.03 7.25 11.35
CA PHE A 319 9.31 8.23 12.39
C PHE A 319 8.15 8.29 13.37
N THR A 320 8.45 8.28 14.67
CA THR A 320 7.46 8.51 15.74
C THR A 320 7.51 9.93 16.30
N THR A 321 8.39 10.77 15.75
CA THR A 321 8.56 12.19 16.07
C THR A 321 8.56 12.99 14.77
N ALA A 322 8.07 14.23 14.80
CA ALA A 322 8.04 15.06 13.59
C ALA A 322 9.43 15.58 13.16
N SER A 323 10.44 15.44 14.03
CA SER A 323 11.81 15.84 13.74
C SER A 323 12.59 14.72 13.07
N TYR A 324 13.29 15.08 11.99
CA TYR A 324 14.28 14.27 11.31
C TYR A 324 15.43 15.18 10.86
N THR A 325 16.59 14.61 10.56
CA THR A 325 17.76 15.34 10.05
C THR A 325 18.00 14.98 8.60
N SER A 326 18.64 15.89 7.86
CA SER A 326 19.11 15.62 6.49
C SER A 326 19.91 14.31 6.44
N GLY A 327 19.65 13.49 5.42
CA GLY A 327 20.26 12.17 5.22
C GLY A 327 19.62 11.01 5.99
N GLN A 328 18.65 11.25 6.89
CA GLN A 328 17.88 10.15 7.49
C GLN A 328 16.85 9.55 6.53
N ILE A 329 16.33 10.38 5.62
CA ILE A 329 15.50 9.93 4.51
C ILE A 329 16.45 9.72 3.32
N PRO A 330 16.55 8.50 2.77
CA PRO A 330 17.42 8.23 1.63
C PRO A 330 17.04 9.08 0.41
N ASP A 331 18.04 9.58 -0.30
CA ASP A 331 17.85 10.26 -1.59
C ASP A 331 17.35 9.27 -2.65
N TRP A 332 16.66 9.79 -3.67
CA TRP A 332 16.26 8.98 -4.81
C TRP A 332 17.48 8.39 -5.54
N SER A 333 17.35 7.14 -6.00
CA SER A 333 18.30 6.51 -6.91
C SER A 333 17.58 5.55 -7.84
N GLU A 334 18.17 5.22 -8.99
CA GLU A 334 17.62 4.22 -9.92
C GLU A 334 17.45 2.83 -9.26
N ALA A 335 18.29 2.51 -8.27
CA ALA A 335 18.21 1.27 -7.51
C ALA A 335 17.11 1.27 -6.43
N ALA A 336 16.69 2.46 -5.98
CA ALA A 336 15.60 2.65 -5.02
C ALA A 336 14.67 3.78 -5.51
N PRO A 337 13.92 3.54 -6.61
CA PRO A 337 13.14 4.59 -7.27
C PRO A 337 11.86 4.96 -6.50
N HIS A 338 11.49 4.16 -5.50
CA HIS A 338 10.29 4.32 -4.70
C HIS A 338 10.63 4.36 -3.21
N LEU A 339 9.96 5.25 -2.48
CA LEU A 339 10.13 5.36 -1.04
C LEU A 339 8.81 5.74 -0.36
N VAL A 340 8.55 5.12 0.79
CA VAL A 340 7.48 5.52 1.70
C VAL A 340 8.12 6.11 2.95
N VAL A 341 7.78 7.36 3.26
CA VAL A 341 8.13 8.02 4.52
C VAL A 341 6.88 8.10 5.37
N PHE A 342 6.95 7.61 6.59
CA PHE A 342 5.79 7.51 7.47
C PHE A 342 6.07 8.21 8.80
N PHE A 343 5.26 9.21 9.14
CA PHE A 343 5.26 9.89 10.42
C PHE A 343 4.04 9.45 11.23
N ASP A 344 4.29 8.72 12.32
CA ASP A 344 3.27 8.27 13.25
C ASP A 344 3.32 9.13 14.52
N LEU A 345 2.57 10.23 14.50
CA LEU A 345 2.61 11.28 15.53
C LEU A 345 1.43 11.19 16.50
N GLU A 346 0.65 10.11 16.41
CA GLU A 346 -0.38 9.82 17.40
C GLU A 346 0.25 9.70 18.80
N GLY A 347 -0.36 10.35 19.78
CA GLY A 347 0.16 10.41 21.15
C GLY A 347 1.25 11.47 21.40
N GLN A 348 1.81 12.11 20.37
CA GLN A 348 2.77 13.20 20.59
C GLN A 348 2.11 14.47 21.17
N PRO A 349 2.84 15.35 21.87
CA PRO A 349 2.35 16.68 22.24
C PRO A 349 2.01 17.52 21.00
N GLY A 350 1.01 18.42 21.10
CA GLY A 350 0.56 19.25 19.98
C GLY A 350 1.68 20.05 19.28
N ASN A 351 2.65 20.56 20.04
CA ASN A 351 3.80 21.30 19.52
C ASN A 351 4.89 20.44 18.85
N GLN A 352 4.74 19.11 18.86
CA GLN A 352 5.68 18.14 18.29
C GLN A 352 5.05 17.34 17.13
N ARG A 353 3.90 17.79 16.64
CA ARG A 353 3.13 17.14 15.56
C ARG A 353 3.30 17.82 14.20
N LEU A 354 4.20 18.79 14.09
CA LEU A 354 4.45 19.51 12.86
C LEU A 354 5.67 18.95 12.14
N VAL A 355 5.45 18.27 11.02
CA VAL A 355 6.52 17.80 10.14
C VAL A 355 6.94 18.97 9.24
N ASP A 356 8.18 19.43 9.39
CA ASP A 356 8.76 20.46 8.54
C ASP A 356 9.51 19.79 7.38
N LEU A 357 8.99 19.89 6.15
CA LEU A 357 9.54 19.18 4.99
C LEU A 357 10.79 19.85 4.39
N LYS A 358 11.33 20.92 5.01
CA LYS A 358 12.51 21.64 4.50
C LYS A 358 13.78 20.80 4.39
N ASP A 359 13.91 19.77 5.23
CA ASP A 359 15.13 18.97 5.33
C ASP A 359 15.02 17.69 4.47
N LEU A 360 13.93 17.55 3.71
CA LEU A 360 13.74 16.49 2.73
C LEU A 360 14.34 16.93 1.39
N ASP A 361 15.55 16.44 1.11
CA ASP A 361 16.29 16.71 -0.13
C ASP A 361 16.38 15.43 -0.99
N GLY A 362 16.95 15.52 -2.19
CA GLY A 362 17.26 14.35 -3.01
C GLY A 362 16.07 13.73 -3.75
N TRP A 363 14.87 14.31 -3.62
CA TRP A 363 13.64 13.90 -4.33
C TRP A 363 13.18 14.93 -5.37
N THR A 364 14.09 15.77 -5.84
CA THR A 364 13.91 16.61 -7.03
C THR A 364 13.89 15.75 -8.30
N ARG A 365 13.26 16.20 -9.38
CA ARG A 365 13.36 15.49 -10.67
C ARG A 365 14.80 15.55 -11.23
N PRO A 366 15.43 14.42 -11.56
CA PRO A 366 16.74 14.40 -12.22
C PRO A 366 16.76 15.18 -13.54
N THR A 367 17.81 15.98 -13.75
CA THR A 367 18.01 16.70 -15.00
C THR A 367 18.49 15.77 -16.12
N GLY A 368 17.84 15.78 -17.29
CA GLY A 368 18.31 15.07 -18.49
C GLY A 368 17.69 13.69 -18.74
N SER A 369 16.88 13.15 -17.83
CA SER A 369 16.05 11.97 -18.05
C SER A 369 14.61 12.38 -18.38
N ALA A 370 14.05 11.87 -19.49
CA ALA A 370 12.74 12.33 -19.98
C ALA A 370 11.58 12.08 -19.01
N CYS A 371 11.58 10.96 -18.27
CA CYS A 371 10.66 10.63 -17.18
C CYS A 371 11.29 9.53 -16.29
N PRO A 372 12.10 9.88 -15.27
CA PRO A 372 12.68 8.87 -14.38
C PRO A 372 11.59 8.23 -13.53
N VAL A 373 11.72 6.93 -13.27
CA VAL A 373 10.83 6.23 -12.32
C VAL A 373 11.15 6.77 -10.93
N GLN A 374 10.25 7.57 -10.40
CA GLN A 374 10.41 8.25 -9.11
C GLN A 374 9.05 8.32 -8.42
N SER A 375 8.97 7.76 -7.21
CA SER A 375 7.75 7.90 -6.42
C SER A 375 8.04 7.99 -4.93
N LEU A 376 7.80 9.17 -4.36
CA LEU A 376 7.82 9.37 -2.93
C LEU A 376 6.38 9.42 -2.40
N VAL A 377 6.09 8.66 -1.34
CA VAL A 377 4.83 8.76 -0.59
C VAL A 377 5.16 9.19 0.82
N ILE A 378 4.63 10.34 1.24
CA ILE A 378 4.79 10.85 2.60
C ILE A 378 3.45 10.72 3.29
N VAL A 379 3.38 9.88 4.32
CA VAL A 379 2.18 9.68 5.14
C VAL A 379 2.40 10.29 6.50
N ILE A 380 1.51 11.18 6.93
CA ILE A 380 1.54 11.79 8.26
C ILE A 380 0.24 11.46 8.97
N VAL A 381 0.36 10.74 10.08
CA VAL A 381 -0.74 10.38 10.98
C VAL A 381 -0.60 11.18 12.26
N GLY A 382 -1.70 11.80 12.70
CA GLY A 382 -1.79 12.53 13.95
C GLY A 382 -1.14 13.91 13.95
N GLY A 383 -0.76 14.48 12.78
CA GLY A 383 -0.04 15.75 12.71
C GLY A 383 -0.30 16.60 11.47
N ASP A 384 0.51 17.64 11.34
CA ASP A 384 0.45 18.68 10.32
C ASP A 384 1.74 18.69 9.49
N ALA A 385 1.66 19.24 8.28
CA ALA A 385 2.81 19.37 7.39
C ALA A 385 3.09 20.83 7.06
N ARG A 386 4.37 21.20 7.09
CA ARG A 386 4.84 22.47 6.56
C ARG A 386 5.63 22.23 5.29
N LEU A 387 5.13 22.80 4.19
CA LEU A 387 5.87 22.93 2.95
C LEU A 387 6.87 24.09 3.14
N ASN A 388 8.06 23.84 3.67
CA ASN A 388 9.07 24.87 3.89
C ASN A 388 10.32 24.49 3.10
N GLY A 389 11.11 25.46 2.64
CA GLY A 389 12.33 25.18 1.88
C GLY A 389 12.33 25.76 0.46
N ASN A 390 13.51 25.67 -0.16
CA ASN A 390 13.81 26.12 -1.53
C ASN A 390 14.10 24.93 -2.47
N HIS A 391 13.67 23.72 -2.07
CA HIS A 391 13.92 22.50 -2.82
C HIS A 391 12.64 22.09 -3.56
N ASP A 392 12.84 21.52 -4.75
CA ASP A 392 11.75 20.92 -5.52
C ASP A 392 11.54 19.47 -5.04
N MET A 393 10.29 19.03 -4.93
CA MET A 393 9.99 17.68 -4.46
C MET A 393 8.99 16.99 -5.38
N VAL A 394 9.27 15.74 -5.75
CA VAL A 394 8.34 14.88 -6.50
C VAL A 394 7.69 13.88 -5.52
N ALA A 395 6.47 14.14 -5.05
CA ALA A 395 5.86 13.33 -3.98
C ALA A 395 4.33 13.29 -3.98
N ASN A 396 3.76 12.27 -3.34
CA ASN A 396 2.38 12.24 -2.86
C ASN A 396 2.39 12.50 -1.35
N LEU A 397 1.80 13.60 -0.91
CA LEU A 397 1.70 13.96 0.51
C LEU A 397 0.29 13.63 1.02
N VAL A 398 0.20 12.76 2.03
CA VAL A 398 -1.08 12.30 2.56
C VAL A 398 -1.11 12.48 4.07
N LEU A 399 -1.97 13.38 4.53
CA LEU A 399 -2.31 13.57 5.93
C LEU A 399 -3.63 12.85 6.20
N THR A 400 -3.63 11.92 7.15
CA THR A 400 -4.77 11.03 7.39
C THR A 400 -5.71 11.54 8.48
N SER A 401 -5.26 12.53 9.25
CA SER A 401 -5.99 13.07 10.40
C SER A 401 -6.93 14.19 10.01
N GLY A 402 -8.09 14.23 10.66
CA GLY A 402 -8.98 15.40 10.62
C GLY A 402 -8.59 16.46 11.63
N ALA A 403 -9.30 17.60 11.59
CA ALA A 403 -9.15 18.69 12.55
C ALA A 403 -9.12 18.18 14.03
N PRO A 404 -8.25 18.73 14.90
CA PRO A 404 -7.43 19.93 14.68
C PRO A 404 -6.11 19.71 13.93
N TYR A 405 -5.82 18.48 13.49
CA TYR A 405 -4.62 18.14 12.71
C TYR A 405 -4.99 17.99 11.22
N GLY A 406 -4.05 17.51 10.41
CA GLY A 406 -4.28 17.35 8.97
C GLY A 406 -4.15 18.66 8.21
N TYR A 407 -3.42 19.64 8.76
CA TYR A 407 -3.19 20.91 8.11
C TYR A 407 -1.89 20.90 7.29
N VAL A 408 -1.97 21.27 6.03
CA VAL A 408 -0.80 21.57 5.19
C VAL A 408 -0.72 23.07 5.00
N PHE A 409 0.41 23.66 5.35
CA PHE A 409 0.61 25.10 5.19
C PHE A 409 2.02 25.44 4.71
N LYS A 410 2.12 26.57 4.01
CA LYS A 410 3.41 27.19 3.69
C LYS A 410 3.82 28.15 4.81
N ALA A 411 5.12 28.25 5.09
CA ALA A 411 5.66 29.27 5.99
C ALA A 411 6.60 30.26 5.29
N ASN A 412 7.69 29.82 4.64
CA ASN A 412 8.69 30.67 4.00
C ASN A 412 9.38 30.00 2.79
N GLY A 413 9.92 30.77 1.83
CA GLY A 413 10.67 30.26 0.65
C GLY A 413 9.79 29.92 -0.57
N THR A 414 10.42 29.60 -1.70
CA THR A 414 9.76 29.10 -2.92
C THR A 414 9.85 27.58 -2.94
N ALA A 415 8.90 26.90 -2.31
CA ALA A 415 8.83 25.45 -2.41
C ALA A 415 8.07 25.09 -3.68
N ASN A 416 8.64 24.20 -4.49
CA ASN A 416 7.93 23.65 -5.64
C ASN A 416 7.67 22.16 -5.39
N MET A 417 6.48 21.70 -5.73
CA MET A 417 6.10 20.31 -5.60
C MET A 417 5.53 19.81 -6.92
N ILE A 418 6.01 18.65 -7.36
CA ILE A 418 5.38 17.88 -8.44
C ILE A 418 4.68 16.69 -7.78
N GLY A 419 3.35 16.66 -7.83
CA GLY A 419 2.55 15.56 -7.29
C GLY A 419 1.35 16.04 -6.49
N THR A 420 0.80 15.17 -5.65
CA THR A 420 -0.55 15.32 -5.09
C THR A 420 -0.51 15.58 -3.58
N ILE A 421 -1.56 16.21 -3.07
CA ILE A 421 -1.74 16.42 -1.62
C ILE A 421 -3.15 15.97 -1.23
N TYR A 422 -3.24 15.14 -0.19
CA TYR A 422 -4.50 14.82 0.50
C TYR A 422 -4.40 15.29 1.95
N ALA A 423 -5.31 16.16 2.38
CA ALA A 423 -5.30 16.71 3.74
C ALA A 423 -6.71 17.05 4.25
N ASP A 424 -6.84 17.45 5.53
CA ASP A 424 -8.09 18.05 6.02
C ASP A 424 -8.20 19.51 5.58
N GLN A 425 -7.09 20.24 5.66
CA GLN A 425 -7.03 21.66 5.30
C GLN A 425 -5.71 21.97 4.57
N ILE A 426 -5.79 22.78 3.52
CA ILE A 426 -4.61 23.28 2.81
C ILE A 426 -4.63 24.81 2.82
N ASP A 427 -3.50 25.40 3.18
CA ASP A 427 -3.25 26.84 3.14
C ASP A 427 -2.04 27.17 2.27
N LEU A 428 -2.33 27.74 1.10
CA LEU A 428 -1.34 28.15 0.11
C LEU A 428 -0.94 29.63 0.28
N THR A 429 -1.15 30.21 1.47
CA THR A 429 -0.67 31.55 1.79
C THR A 429 0.86 31.61 1.72
N GLY A 430 1.39 32.32 0.72
CA GLY A 430 2.82 32.45 0.45
C GLY A 430 3.13 32.28 -1.04
N THR A 431 4.37 31.95 -1.38
CA THR A 431 4.77 31.54 -2.74
C THR A 431 5.02 30.04 -2.73
N VAL A 432 4.23 29.30 -3.50
CA VAL A 432 4.33 27.85 -3.66
C VAL A 432 3.83 27.49 -5.04
N ASP A 433 4.62 26.73 -5.78
CA ASP A 433 4.20 26.21 -7.08
C ASP A 433 3.99 24.71 -6.94
N ILE A 434 2.74 24.27 -7.10
CA ILE A 434 2.41 22.86 -7.13
C ILE A 434 2.00 22.50 -8.55
N SER A 435 2.49 21.37 -9.06
CA SER A 435 2.15 20.92 -10.39
C SER A 435 1.99 19.42 -10.45
N LEU A 436 1.30 18.97 -11.48
CA LEU A 436 1.21 17.56 -11.84
C LEU A 436 1.64 17.42 -13.30
N ASP A 437 2.41 16.40 -13.62
CA ASP A 437 2.82 16.14 -15.00
C ASP A 437 2.64 14.68 -15.41
N ASP A 438 2.71 14.44 -16.72
CA ASP A 438 2.49 13.11 -17.28
C ASP A 438 3.52 12.08 -16.77
N CYS A 439 4.76 12.51 -16.47
CA CYS A 439 5.76 11.60 -15.91
C CYS A 439 5.37 11.13 -14.49
N PHE A 440 4.80 12.01 -13.67
CA PHE A 440 4.32 11.66 -12.34
C PHE A 440 3.15 10.67 -12.41
N VAL A 441 2.17 10.93 -13.27
CA VAL A 441 1.01 10.06 -13.47
C VAL A 441 1.41 8.68 -14.00
N GLN A 442 2.49 8.61 -14.80
CA GLN A 442 3.03 7.34 -15.30
C GLN A 442 3.85 6.56 -14.25
N ASN A 443 4.34 7.22 -13.19
CA ASN A 443 5.25 6.65 -12.19
C ASN A 443 4.65 6.67 -10.77
N LEU A 444 3.34 6.42 -10.65
CA LEU A 444 2.70 6.28 -9.34
C LEU A 444 3.33 5.14 -8.52
N SER A 445 3.42 5.35 -7.21
CA SER A 445 4.13 4.43 -6.31
C SER A 445 3.49 3.03 -6.36
N PRO A 446 4.28 1.96 -6.48
CA PRO A 446 3.82 0.59 -6.28
C PRO A 446 3.23 0.36 -4.89
N SER A 447 3.65 1.12 -3.88
CA SER A 447 3.04 1.10 -2.55
C SER A 447 1.63 1.72 -2.53
N LEU A 448 1.26 2.45 -3.59
CA LEU A 448 -0.08 2.96 -3.86
C LEU A 448 -0.88 2.09 -4.83
N VAL A 449 -0.41 0.88 -5.11
CA VAL A 449 -1.14 -0.10 -5.93
C VAL A 449 -1.94 -0.99 -5.00
N ASP A 450 -3.20 -1.21 -5.35
CA ASP A 450 -4.00 -2.28 -4.76
C ASP A 450 -3.33 -3.61 -5.07
N THR A 451 -2.44 -4.02 -4.18
CA THR A 451 -1.97 -5.40 -4.10
C THR A 451 -3.07 -6.20 -3.43
N THR A 452 -4.24 -6.26 -4.07
CA THR A 452 -4.96 -7.51 -4.13
C THR A 452 -3.95 -8.53 -4.67
N LEU A 453 -3.16 -9.10 -3.75
CA LEU A 453 -2.69 -10.46 -3.80
C LEU A 453 -3.96 -11.30 -3.88
N THR A 454 -4.65 -11.25 -5.01
CA THR A 454 -5.47 -12.37 -5.42
C THR A 454 -4.45 -13.46 -5.71
N LEU A 455 -4.15 -14.24 -4.68
CA LEU A 455 -3.59 -15.57 -4.81
C LEU A 455 -4.56 -16.35 -5.72
N THR A 456 -4.40 -16.21 -7.03
CA THR A 456 -5.24 -16.86 -8.03
C THR A 456 -4.89 -18.33 -8.17
N ASN A 457 -3.67 -18.70 -7.78
CA ASN A 457 -3.22 -20.08 -7.66
C ASN A 457 -2.21 -20.17 -6.51
N TYR A 458 -2.67 -20.64 -5.35
CA TYR A 458 -1.80 -21.23 -4.35
C TYR A 458 -1.63 -22.69 -4.71
N ARG A 459 -0.41 -23.12 -4.99
CA ARG A 459 -0.12 -24.53 -5.29
C ARG A 459 1.14 -24.95 -4.55
N GLU A 460 0.98 -25.92 -3.64
CA GLU A 460 2.11 -26.74 -3.21
C GLU A 460 2.53 -27.63 -4.39
N ILE A 461 3.78 -27.48 -4.83
CA ILE A 461 4.29 -28.24 -5.99
C ILE A 461 4.72 -29.65 -5.61
N ASP A 462 4.94 -29.93 -4.32
CA ASP A 462 5.55 -31.18 -3.86
C ASP A 462 4.59 -32.13 -3.11
N ARG A 463 4.34 -33.28 -3.75
CA ARG A 463 4.12 -34.58 -3.10
C ARG A 463 5.15 -35.59 -3.58
#